data_AF-A0A7M1LJZ4-F1
#
_entry.id   AF-A0A7M1LJZ4-F1
#
_cell.length_a   1.000
_cell.length_b   1.000
_cell.length_c   1.000
_cell.angle_alpha   90.00
_cell.angle_beta   90.00
_cell.angle_gamma   90.00
#
_symmetry.space_group_name_H-M   'P 1'
#
loop_
_entity.id
_entity.type
_entity.pdbx_description
1 polymer ?
#
loop_
_entity_poly.entity_id
_entity_poly.type
_entity_poly.pdbx_seq_one_letter_code
_entity_poly.pdbx_strand_id
1 'polypeptide(L)'
;MLVGDENFSKLQSAKVLICGVGGVGGVCAEVLYRSGVVNLTLIDCDSFEITNQNRQIGSENLGSKKVEVFKSKMAEISAIHAKIDAEFIKNFDFSEFDFVVDAIDDIPAKVFLANALANKKDGLITNKPKFVSSMGGAKRLNPGLISITNIWKTKDDALARKFRYELRKSGFNGDFDVVYSNETPNCTNLGSFMGVTATFGNFLASYVFKNLISN
;
A
#
# COMPACT_ATOMS: atom_id res chain seq x y z
N MET A 1 22.36 -11.60 12.12
CA MET A 1 21.08 -10.93 11.85
C MET A 1 20.73 -11.14 10.38
N LEU A 2 19.46 -11.32 9.97
CA LEU A 2 19.06 -11.79 8.62
C LEU A 2 19.69 -11.01 7.45
N VAL A 3 19.85 -9.69 7.57
CA VAL A 3 20.36 -8.81 6.50
C VAL A 3 21.70 -8.14 6.79
N GLY A 4 22.29 -8.40 7.97
CA GLY A 4 23.50 -7.71 8.44
C GLY A 4 23.27 -6.25 8.87
N ASP A 5 24.26 -5.66 9.53
CA ASP A 5 24.12 -4.36 10.19
C ASP A 5 23.98 -3.20 9.18
N GLU A 6 24.72 -3.23 8.07
CA GLU A 6 24.66 -2.20 7.04
C GLU A 6 23.25 -2.08 6.44
N ASN A 7 22.66 -3.19 6.02
CA ASN A 7 21.31 -3.19 5.45
C ASN A 7 20.25 -2.88 6.52
N PHE A 8 20.48 -3.26 7.78
CA PHE A 8 19.60 -2.88 8.87
C PHE A 8 19.61 -1.36 9.10
N SER A 9 20.78 -0.72 9.03
CA SER A 9 20.87 0.75 9.05
C SER A 9 20.14 1.39 7.87
N LYS A 10 20.24 0.83 6.66
CA LYS A 10 19.46 1.31 5.49
C LYS A 10 17.95 1.26 5.75
N LEU A 11 17.45 0.16 6.33
CA LEU A 11 16.04 0.02 6.71
C LEU A 11 15.61 1.06 7.75
N GLN A 12 16.44 1.28 8.78
CA GLN A 12 16.16 2.26 9.83
C GLN A 12 16.10 3.69 9.28
N SER A 13 16.96 4.05 8.32
CA SER A 13 16.94 5.39 7.71
C SER A 13 15.86 5.59 6.64
N ALA A 14 15.30 4.52 6.09
CA ALA A 14 14.38 4.60 4.97
C ALA A 14 13.03 5.20 5.36
N LYS A 15 12.57 6.18 4.59
CA LYS A 15 11.27 6.83 4.74
C LYS A 15 10.24 6.18 3.83
N VAL A 16 9.21 5.56 4.42
CA VAL A 16 8.17 4.86 3.66
C VAL A 16 6.80 5.46 3.93
N LEU A 17 6.11 5.83 2.85
CA LEU A 17 4.73 6.27 2.87
C LEU A 17 3.79 5.09 2.61
N ILE A 18 2.77 4.91 3.44
CA ILE A 18 1.70 3.92 3.24
C ILE A 18 0.37 4.64 3.11
N CYS A 19 -0.23 4.56 1.92
CA CYS A 19 -1.53 5.14 1.60
C CYS A 19 -2.62 4.07 1.75
N GLY A 20 -3.51 4.27 2.71
CA GLY A 20 -4.53 3.32 3.15
C GLY A 20 -3.98 2.35 4.18
N VAL A 21 -4.58 2.30 5.38
CA VAL A 21 -4.22 1.37 6.47
C VAL A 21 -5.37 0.45 6.87
N GLY A 22 -6.17 0.05 5.87
CA GLY A 22 -7.17 -1.00 6.01
C GLY A 22 -6.57 -2.42 6.09
N GLY A 23 -7.29 -3.41 5.56
CA GLY A 23 -6.94 -4.82 5.75
C GLY A 23 -5.64 -5.29 5.09
N VAL A 24 -5.07 -4.48 4.21
CA VAL A 24 -3.78 -4.72 3.54
C VAL A 24 -2.70 -3.80 4.12
N GLY A 25 -2.92 -2.49 4.06
CA GLY A 25 -1.91 -1.50 4.44
C GLY A 25 -1.59 -1.48 5.93
N GLY A 26 -2.56 -1.76 6.81
CA GLY A 26 -2.31 -1.87 8.25
C GLY A 26 -1.36 -3.04 8.58
N VAL A 27 -1.49 -4.15 7.87
CA VAL A 27 -0.58 -5.29 8.00
C VAL A 27 0.79 -4.96 7.41
N CYS A 28 0.84 -4.30 6.25
CA CYS A 28 2.09 -3.82 5.65
C CYS A 28 2.87 -2.93 6.63
N ALA A 29 2.20 -1.98 7.29
CA ALA A 29 2.79 -1.08 8.28
C ALA A 29 3.37 -1.87 9.47
N GLU A 30 2.59 -2.77 10.08
CA GLU A 30 3.04 -3.62 11.19
C GLU A 30 4.27 -4.45 10.83
N VAL A 31 4.28 -5.08 9.65
CA VAL A 31 5.38 -5.94 9.22
C VAL A 31 6.63 -5.12 8.94
N LEU A 32 6.52 -3.98 8.26
CA LEU A 32 7.66 -3.09 7.98
C LEU A 32 8.26 -2.54 9.27
N TYR A 33 7.41 -2.03 10.17
CA TYR A 33 7.85 -1.50 11.46
C TYR A 33 8.61 -2.55 12.28
N ARG A 34 8.02 -3.75 12.42
CA ARG A 34 8.65 -4.88 13.14
C ARG A 34 9.87 -5.46 12.45
N SER A 35 10.11 -5.09 11.19
CA SER A 35 11.29 -5.49 10.41
C SER A 35 12.37 -4.41 10.37
N GLY A 36 12.21 -3.32 11.11
CA GLY A 36 13.21 -2.26 11.23
C GLY A 36 13.03 -1.07 10.29
N VAL A 37 11.88 -0.94 9.59
CA VAL A 37 11.53 0.30 8.87
C VAL A 37 10.69 1.17 9.79
N VAL A 38 11.34 2.06 10.54
CA VAL A 38 10.71 2.81 11.65
C VAL A 38 10.19 4.19 11.22
N ASN A 39 10.74 4.75 10.14
CA ASN A 39 10.30 6.03 9.56
C ASN A 39 9.11 5.83 8.61
N LEU A 40 7.94 5.52 9.18
CA LEU A 40 6.69 5.33 8.45
C LEU A 40 5.81 6.59 8.51
N THR A 41 5.23 6.96 7.37
CA THR A 41 4.10 7.90 7.30
C THR A 41 2.87 7.15 6.81
N LEU A 42 1.77 7.24 7.55
CA LEU A 42 0.50 6.56 7.25
C LEU A 42 -0.56 7.59 6.87
N ILE A 43 -1.24 7.38 5.73
CA ILE A 43 -2.38 8.21 5.29
C ILE A 43 -3.64 7.35 5.20
N ASP A 44 -4.72 7.72 5.89
CA ASP A 44 -6.05 7.13 5.72
C ASP A 44 -7.12 8.11 6.25
N CYS A 45 -8.31 8.14 5.65
CA CYS A 45 -9.39 9.05 6.03
C CYS A 45 -10.45 8.41 6.93
N ASP A 46 -10.34 7.12 7.23
CA ASP A 46 -11.37 6.38 7.91
C ASP A 46 -11.09 6.16 9.41
N SER A 47 -12.16 5.87 10.13
CA SER A 47 -12.14 5.25 11.46
C SER A 47 -12.42 3.75 11.38
N PHE A 48 -12.07 3.01 12.43
CA PHE A 48 -12.44 1.60 12.54
C PHE A 48 -13.93 1.41 12.76
N GLU A 49 -14.52 0.51 11.98
CA GLU A 49 -15.91 0.07 12.10
C GLU A 49 -16.00 -1.40 12.48
N ILE A 50 -17.16 -1.81 13.03
CA ILE A 50 -17.41 -3.22 13.38
C ILE A 50 -17.21 -4.17 12.18
N THR A 51 -17.56 -3.70 10.98
CA THR A 51 -17.41 -4.44 9.72
C THR A 51 -15.96 -4.69 9.33
N ASN A 52 -14.99 -4.08 10.01
CA ASN A 52 -13.55 -4.21 9.73
C ASN A 52 -12.92 -5.41 10.45
N GLN A 53 -13.57 -5.96 11.48
CA GLN A 53 -13.01 -7.00 12.36
C GLN A 53 -12.62 -8.30 11.65
N ASN A 54 -13.22 -8.59 10.49
CA ASN A 54 -12.90 -9.78 9.73
C ASN A 54 -11.56 -9.72 8.96
N ARG A 55 -10.91 -8.54 8.89
CA ARG A 55 -9.77 -8.35 7.98
C ARG A 55 -8.74 -7.26 8.35
N GLN A 56 -8.98 -6.44 9.37
CA GLN A 56 -8.10 -5.31 9.69
C GLN A 56 -7.51 -5.44 11.10
N ILE A 57 -6.18 -5.36 11.22
CA ILE A 57 -5.49 -5.24 12.50
C ILE A 57 -5.84 -3.87 13.11
N GLY A 58 -6.11 -3.82 14.42
CA GLY A 58 -6.49 -2.59 15.12
C GLY A 58 -7.99 -2.31 15.17
N SER A 59 -8.81 -3.12 14.48
CA SER A 59 -10.26 -2.96 14.39
C SER A 59 -11.02 -3.16 15.71
N GLU A 60 -10.35 -3.63 16.77
CA GLU A 60 -10.88 -3.60 18.13
C GLU A 60 -11.11 -2.16 18.66
N ASN A 61 -10.47 -1.15 18.06
CA ASN A 61 -10.54 0.26 18.46
C ASN A 61 -11.67 1.01 17.75
N LEU A 62 -12.92 0.54 17.89
CA LEU A 62 -14.09 1.06 17.20
C LEU A 62 -14.23 2.59 17.34
N GLY A 63 -14.54 3.27 16.22
CA GLY A 63 -14.70 4.72 16.15
C GLY A 63 -13.40 5.53 16.09
N SER A 64 -12.26 4.91 16.43
CA SER A 64 -10.97 5.58 16.39
C SER A 64 -10.45 5.70 14.96
N LYS A 65 -9.83 6.83 14.63
CA LYS A 65 -9.13 7.05 13.36
C LYS A 65 -8.07 5.98 13.18
N LYS A 66 -8.06 5.29 12.03
CA LYS A 66 -7.16 4.15 11.81
C LYS A 66 -5.70 4.53 12.00
N VAL A 67 -5.26 5.63 11.37
CA VAL A 67 -3.86 6.10 11.44
C VAL A 67 -3.42 6.44 12.87
N GLU A 68 -4.30 6.98 13.71
CA GLU A 68 -3.95 7.33 15.10
C GLU A 68 -3.77 6.08 15.99
N VAL A 69 -4.53 5.02 15.72
CA VAL A 69 -4.36 3.72 16.41
C VAL A 69 -3.01 3.09 16.08
N PHE A 70 -2.54 3.19 14.84
CA PHE A 70 -1.19 2.74 14.50
C PHE A 70 -0.12 3.61 15.15
N LYS A 71 -0.31 4.94 15.13
CA LYS A 71 0.62 5.89 15.77
C LYS A 71 0.75 5.70 17.28
N SER A 72 -0.32 5.28 17.97
CA SER A 72 -0.25 5.01 19.41
C SER A 72 0.51 3.71 19.75
N LYS A 73 0.65 2.79 18.77
CA LYS A 73 1.30 1.48 18.95
C LYS A 73 2.76 1.45 18.45
N MET A 74 3.13 2.35 17.55
CA MET A 74 4.44 2.40 16.91
C MET A 74 5.10 3.76 17.17
N ALA A 75 6.25 3.76 17.84
CA ALA A 75 7.01 4.98 18.06
C ALA A 75 7.55 5.54 16.73
N GLU A 76 7.69 6.86 16.65
CA GLU A 76 8.34 7.58 15.55
C GLU A 76 7.62 7.56 14.19
N ILE A 77 6.42 6.99 14.11
CA ILE A 77 5.61 7.07 12.88
C ILE A 77 4.80 8.37 12.82
N SER A 78 4.55 8.83 11.60
CA SER A 78 3.66 9.97 11.31
C SER A 78 2.29 9.48 10.84
N ALA A 79 1.23 10.14 11.31
CA ALA A 79 -0.15 9.86 10.93
C ALA A 79 -0.77 11.08 10.25
N ILE A 80 -1.41 10.85 9.11
CA ILE A 80 -2.13 11.86 8.34
C ILE A 80 -3.55 11.35 8.13
N HIS A 81 -4.49 11.93 8.86
CA HIS A 81 -5.90 11.59 8.71
C HIS A 81 -6.54 12.43 7.60
N ALA A 82 -6.37 12.01 6.35
CA ALA A 82 -6.82 12.75 5.18
C ALA A 82 -7.23 11.82 4.02
N LYS A 83 -8.11 12.32 3.16
CA LYS A 83 -8.47 11.66 1.91
C LYS A 83 -7.42 11.98 0.85
N ILE A 84 -7.02 10.99 0.08
CA ILE A 84 -6.13 11.18 -1.07
C ILE A 84 -6.99 11.53 -2.28
N ASP A 85 -7.02 12.81 -2.62
CA ASP A 85 -7.68 13.35 -3.81
C ASP A 85 -6.75 14.28 -4.58
N ALA A 86 -7.27 14.93 -5.63
CA ALA A 86 -6.48 15.82 -6.46
C ALA A 86 -5.85 17.00 -5.70
N GLU A 87 -6.54 17.53 -4.69
CA GLU A 87 -6.05 18.65 -3.88
C GLU A 87 -4.95 18.18 -2.93
N PHE A 88 -5.15 17.04 -2.26
CA PHE A 88 -4.13 16.43 -1.43
C PHE A 88 -2.84 16.20 -2.21
N ILE A 89 -2.94 15.54 -3.37
CA ILE A 89 -1.78 15.23 -4.23
C ILE A 89 -1.03 16.50 -4.66
N LYS A 90 -1.75 17.59 -4.96
CA LYS A 90 -1.13 18.85 -5.39
C LYS A 90 -0.25 19.48 -4.31
N ASN A 91 -0.61 19.29 -3.04
CA ASN A 91 0.02 19.95 -1.90
C ASN A 91 0.94 19.02 -1.08
N PHE A 92 1.04 17.75 -1.47
CA PHE A 92 1.83 16.75 -0.76
C PHE A 92 3.17 16.50 -1.47
N ASP A 93 4.27 16.63 -0.73
CA ASP A 93 5.62 16.39 -1.26
C ASP A 93 5.99 14.91 -1.12
N PHE A 94 6.07 14.21 -2.25
CA PHE A 94 6.47 12.80 -2.28
C PHE A 94 7.99 12.61 -2.35
N SER A 95 8.77 13.67 -2.58
CA SER A 95 10.22 13.58 -2.82
C SER A 95 11.03 13.25 -1.57
N GLU A 96 10.44 13.39 -0.38
CA GLU A 96 11.09 13.01 0.87
C GLU A 96 11.05 11.51 1.16
N PHE A 97 10.26 10.73 0.42
CA PHE A 97 10.10 9.30 0.65
C PHE A 97 11.01 8.49 -0.27
N ASP A 98 11.53 7.38 0.25
CA ASP A 98 12.25 6.38 -0.54
C ASP A 98 11.27 5.42 -1.23
N PHE A 99 10.11 5.21 -0.60
CA PHE A 99 9.08 4.29 -1.07
C PHE A 99 7.67 4.79 -0.78
N VAL A 100 6.76 4.57 -1.73
CA VAL A 100 5.32 4.74 -1.53
C VAL A 100 4.60 3.40 -1.77
N VAL A 101 3.75 3.03 -0.82
CA VAL A 101 2.89 1.85 -0.87
C VAL A 101 1.43 2.29 -1.00
N ASP A 102 0.78 1.86 -2.07
CA ASP A 102 -0.65 2.08 -2.27
C ASP A 102 -1.46 0.85 -1.84
N ALA A 103 -2.19 0.98 -0.73
CA ALA A 103 -3.16 0.01 -0.25
C ALA A 103 -4.59 0.60 -0.19
N ILE A 104 -4.87 1.62 -1.01
CA ILE A 104 -6.17 2.28 -1.14
C ILE A 104 -7.15 1.36 -1.91
N ASP A 105 -8.44 1.41 -1.59
CA ASP A 105 -9.49 0.69 -2.32
C ASP A 105 -10.33 1.57 -3.25
N ASP A 106 -10.38 2.89 -3.01
CA ASP A 106 -10.98 3.87 -3.91
C ASP A 106 -10.17 4.09 -5.20
N ILE A 107 -10.81 3.82 -6.36
CA ILE A 107 -10.15 3.89 -7.67
C ILE A 107 -9.68 5.32 -8.03
N PRO A 108 -10.50 6.38 -7.92
CA PRO A 108 -10.04 7.75 -8.15
C PRO A 108 -8.77 8.09 -7.37
N ALA A 109 -8.73 7.81 -6.06
CA ALA A 109 -7.56 8.05 -5.23
C ALA A 109 -6.30 7.29 -5.72
N LYS A 110 -6.44 6.00 -6.08
CA LYS A 110 -5.34 5.22 -6.67
C LYS A 110 -4.83 5.83 -7.96
N VAL A 111 -5.72 6.35 -8.81
CA VAL A 111 -5.35 6.99 -10.09
C VAL A 111 -4.64 8.32 -9.85
N PHE A 112 -5.11 9.15 -8.91
CA PHE A 112 -4.42 10.38 -8.56
C PHE A 112 -3.01 10.10 -8.04
N LEU A 113 -2.86 9.13 -7.13
CA LEU A 113 -1.57 8.74 -6.57
C LEU A 113 -0.62 8.19 -7.66
N ALA A 114 -1.09 7.27 -8.51
CA ALA A 114 -0.26 6.71 -9.57
C ALA A 114 0.19 7.77 -10.59
N ASN A 115 -0.66 8.74 -10.94
CA ASN A 115 -0.27 9.83 -11.83
C ASN A 115 0.74 10.79 -11.18
N ALA A 116 0.62 11.05 -9.88
CA ALA A 116 1.58 11.86 -9.13
C ALA A 116 2.97 11.23 -9.11
N LEU A 117 3.02 9.91 -8.93
CA LEU A 117 4.24 9.11 -8.85
C LEU A 117 4.75 8.64 -10.21
N ALA A 118 3.97 8.84 -11.28
CA ALA A 118 4.35 8.43 -12.62
C ALA A 118 5.70 9.04 -13.02
N ASN A 119 6.54 8.23 -13.65
CA ASN A 119 7.78 8.68 -14.27
C ASN A 119 7.46 9.58 -15.47
N LYS A 120 7.11 10.86 -15.24
CA LYS A 120 7.21 11.88 -16.28
C LYS A 120 8.65 11.87 -16.80
N LYS A 121 8.79 11.66 -18.11
CA LYS A 121 10.07 11.69 -18.85
C LYS A 121 10.74 13.06 -18.89
N ASP A 122 10.15 14.07 -18.25
CA ASP A 122 10.72 15.41 -18.17
C ASP A 122 11.86 15.38 -17.15
N GLY A 123 13.09 15.35 -17.65
CA GLY A 123 14.33 15.03 -16.95
C GLY A 123 14.78 16.05 -15.90
N LEU A 124 13.95 16.31 -14.89
CA LEU A 124 14.24 17.29 -13.82
C LEU A 124 13.99 16.77 -12.40
N ILE A 125 13.43 15.57 -12.20
CA ILE A 125 13.24 15.00 -10.85
C ILE A 125 14.13 13.77 -10.70
N THR A 126 15.26 13.94 -10.02
CA THR A 126 16.28 12.91 -9.81
C THR A 126 15.99 11.98 -8.62
N ASN A 127 15.10 12.38 -7.69
CA ASN A 127 14.66 11.55 -6.56
C ASN A 127 13.14 11.35 -6.60
N LYS A 128 12.69 10.29 -7.28
CA LYS A 128 11.30 9.81 -7.13
C LYS A 128 11.28 8.58 -6.23
N PRO A 129 10.34 8.48 -5.28
CA PRO A 129 10.17 7.26 -4.52
C PRO A 129 9.87 6.08 -5.44
N LYS A 130 10.35 4.90 -5.06
CA LYS A 130 9.85 3.65 -5.65
C LYS A 130 8.36 3.47 -5.27
N PHE A 131 7.60 2.79 -6.12
CA PHE A 131 6.16 2.65 -5.95
C PHE A 131 5.69 1.20 -6.11
N VAL A 132 4.78 0.77 -5.24
CA VAL A 132 4.08 -0.52 -5.34
C VAL A 132 2.62 -0.34 -4.92
N SER A 133 1.71 -1.06 -5.57
CA SER A 133 0.27 -0.97 -5.27
C SER A 133 -0.37 -2.34 -4.98
N SER A 134 -1.39 -2.37 -4.14
CA SER A 134 -2.25 -3.52 -3.88
C SER A 134 -3.46 -3.52 -4.78
N MET A 135 -3.79 -4.68 -5.34
CA MET A 135 -5.07 -4.95 -5.96
C MET A 135 -6.07 -5.58 -4.95
N GLY A 136 -7.14 -6.21 -5.44
CA GLY A 136 -8.25 -6.67 -4.60
C GLY A 136 -7.99 -8.00 -3.90
N GLY A 137 -7.82 -7.97 -2.57
CA GLY A 137 -7.76 -9.16 -1.72
C GLY A 137 -9.12 -9.76 -1.31
N ALA A 138 -10.24 -9.12 -1.67
CA ALA A 138 -11.58 -9.60 -1.35
C ALA A 138 -11.98 -10.81 -2.23
N LYS A 139 -12.92 -11.62 -1.74
CA LYS A 139 -13.50 -12.79 -2.45
C LYS A 139 -12.49 -13.92 -2.71
N ARG A 140 -11.38 -13.92 -1.97
CA ARG A 140 -10.28 -14.88 -2.05
C ARG A 140 -10.21 -15.71 -0.78
N LEU A 141 -9.72 -16.95 -0.90
CA LEU A 141 -9.47 -17.84 0.22
C LEU A 141 -8.04 -18.39 0.24
N ASN A 142 -7.37 -18.46 -0.92
CA ASN A 142 -6.07 -19.08 -1.05
C ASN A 142 -4.93 -18.05 -1.10
N PRO A 143 -4.22 -17.80 0.02
CA PRO A 143 -3.08 -16.87 0.03
C PRO A 143 -1.89 -17.37 -0.80
N GLY A 144 -1.80 -18.67 -1.10
CA GLY A 144 -0.72 -19.25 -1.91
C GLY A 144 -0.77 -18.86 -3.40
N LEU A 145 -1.84 -18.21 -3.85
CA LEU A 145 -2.00 -17.71 -5.23
C LEU A 145 -1.69 -16.20 -5.38
N ILE A 146 -1.22 -15.57 -4.30
CA ILE A 146 -0.79 -14.17 -4.30
C ILE A 146 0.60 -14.06 -4.94
N SER A 147 0.78 -13.06 -5.79
CA SER A 147 2.03 -12.80 -6.49
C SER A 147 2.21 -11.32 -6.79
N ILE A 148 3.43 -10.94 -7.17
CA ILE A 148 3.76 -9.60 -7.67
C ILE A 148 3.92 -9.66 -9.17
N THR A 149 3.31 -8.69 -9.85
CA THR A 149 3.47 -8.51 -11.30
C THR A 149 3.31 -7.04 -11.66
N ASN A 150 3.67 -6.68 -12.87
CA ASN A 150 3.35 -5.38 -13.45
C ASN A 150 1.82 -5.16 -13.55
N ILE A 151 1.34 -3.96 -13.22
CA ILE A 151 -0.09 -3.57 -13.25
C ILE A 151 -0.80 -4.03 -14.54
N TRP A 152 -0.14 -3.91 -15.70
CA TRP A 152 -0.70 -4.22 -17.01
C TRP A 152 -0.95 -5.71 -17.25
N LYS A 153 -0.32 -6.59 -16.45
CA LYS A 153 -0.34 -8.06 -16.62
C LYS A 153 -1.31 -8.77 -15.66
N THR A 154 -1.94 -8.05 -14.73
CA THR A 154 -2.88 -8.64 -13.75
C THR A 154 -4.11 -9.26 -14.43
N LYS A 155 -4.59 -10.37 -13.86
CA LYS A 155 -5.73 -11.16 -14.35
C LYS A 155 -6.73 -11.43 -13.23
N ASP A 156 -7.97 -11.74 -13.60
CA ASP A 156 -9.04 -12.19 -12.70
C ASP A 156 -9.32 -11.30 -11.47
N ASP A 157 -8.93 -10.02 -11.53
CA ASP A 157 -9.10 -9.03 -10.48
C ASP A 157 -9.90 -7.82 -10.98
N ALA A 158 -11.09 -7.63 -10.40
CA ALA A 158 -12.01 -6.57 -10.80
C ALA A 158 -11.49 -5.16 -10.45
N LEU A 159 -10.80 -5.01 -9.31
CA LEU A 159 -10.19 -3.74 -8.90
C LEU A 159 -9.07 -3.39 -9.87
N ALA A 160 -8.19 -4.35 -10.17
CA ALA A 160 -7.09 -4.15 -11.11
C ALA A 160 -7.60 -3.81 -12.52
N ARG A 161 -8.67 -4.47 -12.98
CA ARG A 161 -9.28 -4.18 -14.28
C ARG A 161 -9.82 -2.75 -14.36
N LYS A 162 -10.56 -2.32 -13.33
CA LYS A 162 -11.11 -0.95 -13.26
C LYS A 162 -9.98 0.07 -13.12
N PHE A 163 -8.95 -0.22 -12.33
CA PHE A 163 -7.80 0.66 -12.16
C PHE A 163 -7.04 0.85 -13.47
N ARG A 164 -6.75 -0.22 -14.21
CA ARG A 164 -6.14 -0.14 -15.55
C ARG A 164 -6.97 0.67 -16.53
N TYR A 165 -8.30 0.55 -16.47
CA TYR A 165 -9.19 1.32 -17.33
C TYR A 165 -9.08 2.83 -17.03
N GLU A 166 -9.19 3.21 -15.76
CA GLU A 166 -9.12 4.63 -15.36
C GLU A 166 -7.71 5.22 -15.55
N LEU A 167 -6.64 4.44 -15.36
CA LEU A 167 -5.27 4.87 -15.70
C LEU A 167 -5.13 5.22 -17.19
N ARG A 168 -5.66 4.38 -18.09
CA ARG A 168 -5.65 4.70 -19.53
C ARG A 168 -6.47 5.95 -19.82
N LYS A 169 -7.64 6.08 -19.21
CA LYS A 169 -8.51 7.24 -19.36
C LYS A 169 -7.87 8.54 -18.85
N SER A 170 -7.05 8.47 -17.79
CA SER A 170 -6.33 9.63 -17.26
C SER A 170 -5.10 10.02 -18.09
N GLY A 171 -4.74 9.26 -19.13
CA GLY A 171 -3.52 9.46 -19.91
C GLY A 171 -2.24 8.98 -19.20
N PHE A 172 -2.35 8.12 -18.19
CA PHE A 172 -1.18 7.56 -17.51
C PHE A 172 -0.30 6.77 -18.49
N ASN A 173 0.98 7.11 -18.56
CA ASN A 173 1.96 6.52 -19.48
C ASN A 173 3.20 6.04 -18.70
N GLY A 174 3.00 5.03 -17.86
CA GLY A 174 4.06 4.40 -17.08
C GLY A 174 3.66 2.98 -16.68
N ASP A 175 4.43 2.42 -15.77
CA ASP A 175 4.11 1.15 -15.14
C ASP A 175 4.64 1.09 -13.71
N PHE A 176 4.17 0.10 -12.98
CA PHE A 176 4.57 -0.19 -11.62
C PHE A 176 4.17 -1.61 -11.27
N ASP A 177 4.81 -2.15 -10.23
CA ASP A 177 4.51 -3.47 -9.71
C ASP A 177 3.34 -3.42 -8.73
N VAL A 178 2.57 -4.50 -8.75
CA VAL A 178 1.39 -4.67 -7.92
C VAL A 178 1.32 -6.06 -7.30
N VAL A 179 0.78 -6.12 -6.09
CA VAL A 179 0.38 -7.38 -5.44
C VAL A 179 -1.05 -7.71 -5.87
N TYR A 180 -1.26 -8.92 -6.39
CA TYR A 180 -2.59 -9.44 -6.73
C TYR A 180 -2.66 -10.96 -6.55
N SER A 181 -3.87 -11.53 -6.63
CA SER A 181 -4.08 -12.98 -6.61
C SER A 181 -4.59 -13.47 -7.95
N ASN A 182 -4.05 -14.61 -8.42
CA ASN A 182 -4.54 -15.34 -9.58
C ASN A 182 -5.76 -16.24 -9.28
N GLU A 183 -6.20 -16.29 -8.02
CA GLU A 183 -7.41 -17.02 -7.66
C GLU A 183 -8.63 -16.41 -8.35
N THR A 184 -9.59 -17.22 -8.79
CA THR A 184 -10.90 -16.72 -9.29
C THR A 184 -11.79 -16.32 -8.12
N PRO A 185 -12.68 -15.30 -8.24
CA PRO A 185 -13.49 -14.88 -7.09
C PRO A 185 -14.41 -16.01 -6.61
N ASN A 186 -14.38 -16.32 -5.32
CA ASN A 186 -15.16 -17.42 -4.73
C ASN A 186 -16.64 -17.05 -4.49
N CYS A 187 -16.99 -15.77 -4.59
CA CYS A 187 -18.35 -15.30 -4.33
C CYS A 187 -18.67 -14.00 -5.08
N THR A 188 -19.96 -13.70 -5.19
CA THR A 188 -20.46 -12.47 -5.82
C THR A 188 -20.42 -11.29 -4.85
N ASN A 189 -20.87 -11.50 -3.61
CA ASN A 189 -20.90 -10.49 -2.55
C ASN A 189 -19.50 -10.13 -2.06
N LEU A 190 -19.33 -8.92 -1.52
CA LEU A 190 -18.08 -8.53 -0.90
C LEU A 190 -17.89 -9.30 0.42
N GLY A 191 -16.76 -9.99 0.51
CA GLY A 191 -16.32 -10.71 1.69
C GLY A 191 -14.79 -10.77 1.69
N SER A 192 -14.20 -10.89 2.87
CA SER A 192 -12.75 -10.97 3.00
C SER A 192 -12.37 -11.95 4.08
N PHE A 193 -11.30 -12.69 3.82
CA PHE A 193 -10.62 -13.52 4.78
C PHE A 193 -9.30 -12.83 5.14
N MET A 194 -9.10 -12.54 6.44
CA MET A 194 -7.89 -11.87 6.92
C MET A 194 -6.61 -12.58 6.46
N GLY A 195 -6.60 -13.91 6.36
CA GLY A 195 -5.44 -14.66 5.87
C GLY A 195 -5.00 -14.23 4.46
N VAL A 196 -5.91 -13.82 3.60
CA VAL A 196 -5.56 -13.26 2.28
C VAL A 196 -5.15 -11.80 2.39
N THR A 197 -5.98 -10.93 2.98
CA THR A 197 -5.69 -9.48 3.00
C THR A 197 -4.39 -9.17 3.75
N ALA A 198 -4.12 -9.89 4.84
CA ALA A 198 -2.84 -9.80 5.54
C ALA A 198 -1.67 -10.32 4.69
N THR A 199 -1.87 -11.39 3.92
CA THR A 199 -0.82 -11.88 3.01
C THR A 199 -0.52 -10.89 1.89
N PHE A 200 -1.52 -10.16 1.36
CA PHE A 200 -1.25 -9.03 0.47
C PHE A 200 -0.34 -8.00 1.14
N GLY A 201 -0.62 -7.64 2.40
CA GLY A 201 0.23 -6.76 3.21
C GLY A 201 1.66 -7.30 3.38
N ASN A 202 1.81 -8.60 3.64
CA ASN A 202 3.11 -9.26 3.74
C ASN A 202 3.90 -9.21 2.43
N PHE A 203 3.24 -9.38 1.28
CA PHE A 203 3.89 -9.27 -0.04
C PHE A 203 4.35 -7.84 -0.32
N LEU A 204 3.54 -6.83 0.01
CA LEU A 204 3.95 -5.42 -0.10
C LEU A 204 5.15 -5.14 0.79
N ALA A 205 5.07 -5.51 2.07
CA ALA A 205 6.16 -5.30 3.02
C ALA A 205 7.45 -6.01 2.57
N SER A 206 7.35 -7.26 2.11
CA SER A 206 8.51 -7.99 1.57
C SER A 206 9.09 -7.33 0.33
N TYR A 207 8.25 -6.79 -0.56
CA TYR A 207 8.69 -6.11 -1.78
C TYR A 207 9.46 -4.83 -1.44
N VAL A 208 8.90 -4.00 -0.56
CA VAL A 208 9.53 -2.77 -0.06
C VAL A 208 10.85 -3.10 0.63
N PHE A 209 10.81 -4.01 1.60
CA PHE A 209 11.99 -4.42 2.39
C PHE A 209 13.15 -4.83 1.48
N LYS A 210 12.91 -5.72 0.50
CA LYS A 210 13.94 -6.16 -0.45
C LYS A 210 14.49 -5.02 -1.29
N ASN A 211 13.63 -4.13 -1.77
CA ASN A 211 14.04 -3.01 -2.61
C ASN A 211 14.79 -1.90 -1.84
N LEU A 212 14.61 -1.79 -0.53
CA LEU A 212 15.36 -0.85 0.33
C LEU A 212 16.81 -1.32 0.56
N ILE A 213 17.03 -2.63 0.62
CA ILE A 213 18.37 -3.19 0.90
C ILE A 213 19.13 -3.62 -0.36
N SER A 214 18.49 -3.64 -1.53
CA SER A 214 19.11 -4.02 -2.81
C SER A 214 19.76 -2.86 -3.56
N ASN A 215 19.91 -1.70 -2.91
CA ASN A 215 20.57 -0.50 -3.45
C ASN A 215 22.01 -0.40 -2.93
#